data_AF-A0A1U9NLJ6-F1
#
_entry.id   AF-A0A1U9NLJ6-F1
#
_cell.length_a   1.000
_cell.length_b   1.000
_cell.length_c   1.000
_cell.angle_alpha   90.00
_cell.angle_beta   90.00
_cell.angle_gamma   90.00
#
_symmetry.space_group_name_H-M   'P 1'
#
loop_
_entity.id
_entity.type
_entity.pdbx_description
1 polymer ?
#
loop_
_entity_poly.entity_id
_entity_poly.type
_entity_poly.pdbx_seq_one_letter_code
_entity_poly.pdbx_strand_id
1 'polypeptide(L)'
;MTYRTDKNQVFAKCDIYGNYIDEVIYSYSGATGSMNFYLHDHLYSPVAIVNKATAEIAERCEYNAYGRTTFYTDKGADGNWLTTDDTKARSSSVGNAYTFTGRRLDTLDNGNLELMYYRHRYYDPQMGRFLQQDPWGMDPAANSTRYFNPRSQYKDSNNVYQYVKSWPVISVDPSGLVHVAFPGGSSGSNETVCSRMPCMETCTSDGGEYLDCWDKCSEAYNKFKDWLDGPHPDFEELNDLPCPCELKICTIPGGFGAGQQYPVPPEGWTVIEQLYYIAYLGKYHPGANWDMRSKGCPSQQCTYDHNGDLITHGTGAGTADAHNATRCSHSGGHKKHDKWPADWAMLLDGDSGKWPSSDGGCFKDYISKRPINNGNGCEQNP
;
A
#
# COMPACT_ATOMS: atom_id res chain seq x y z
N MET A 1 16.52 5.02 -1.19
CA MET A 1 17.89 5.54 -0.95
C MET A 1 17.83 7.05 -0.90
N THR A 2 18.38 7.67 0.14
CA THR A 2 18.62 9.13 0.18
C THR A 2 20.12 9.39 0.17
N TYR A 3 20.56 10.42 -0.54
CA TYR A 3 21.96 10.87 -0.52
C TYR A 3 22.02 12.36 -0.20
N ARG A 4 23.11 12.77 0.44
CA ARG A 4 23.37 14.16 0.79
C ARG A 4 24.77 14.52 0.32
N THR A 5 24.90 15.72 -0.22
CA THR A 5 26.20 16.31 -0.55
C THR A 5 26.58 17.35 0.50
N ASP A 6 27.88 17.60 0.65
CA ASP A 6 28.37 18.72 1.44
C ASP A 6 28.15 20.06 0.70
N LYS A 7 28.58 21.16 1.32
CA LYS A 7 28.50 22.52 0.75
C LYS A 7 29.27 22.69 -0.58
N ASN A 8 30.16 21.77 -0.90
CA ASN A 8 30.97 21.75 -2.12
C ASN A 8 30.42 20.74 -3.15
N GLN A 9 29.20 20.21 -2.94
CA GLN A 9 28.54 19.21 -3.78
C GLN A 9 29.28 17.86 -3.84
N VAL A 10 30.14 17.56 -2.86
CA VAL A 10 30.80 16.25 -2.73
C VAL A 10 29.88 15.32 -1.95
N PHE A 11 29.80 14.05 -2.35
CA PHE A 11 29.04 13.04 -1.63
C PHE A 11 29.44 12.97 -0.15
N ALA A 12 28.48 13.21 0.75
CA ALA A 12 28.70 13.27 2.18
C ALA A 12 28.16 12.04 2.91
N LYS A 13 26.92 11.64 2.62
CA LYS A 13 26.27 10.50 3.29
C LYS A 13 25.17 9.92 2.41
N CYS A 14 24.95 8.60 2.49
CA CYS A 14 23.70 7.98 2.04
C CYS A 14 23.07 7.12 3.13
N ASP A 15 21.74 7.07 3.11
CA ASP A 15 20.93 6.24 3.97
C ASP A 15 20.04 5.35 3.09
N ILE A 16 20.03 4.06 3.40
CA ILE A 16 19.20 3.05 2.72
C ILE A 16 18.09 2.63 3.65
N TYR A 17 16.90 2.48 3.08
CA TYR A 17 15.70 2.10 3.79
C TYR A 17 15.25 0.71 3.38
N GLY A 18 14.53 0.04 4.28
CA GLY A 18 13.92 -1.25 4.07
C GLY A 18 12.57 -1.17 3.41
N ASN A 19 11.70 -2.11 3.79
CA ASN A 19 10.36 -2.20 3.20
C ASN A 19 9.44 -1.12 3.77
N TYR A 20 9.69 -0.67 5.00
CA TYR A 20 8.97 0.45 5.58
C TYR A 20 9.70 1.77 5.32
N ILE A 21 8.95 2.83 5.02
CA ILE A 21 9.49 4.13 4.57
C ILE A 21 10.45 4.78 5.59
N ASP A 22 10.29 4.45 6.88
CA ASP A 22 11.14 4.98 7.95
C ASP A 22 12.08 3.93 8.56
N GLU A 23 12.17 2.74 7.97
CA GLU A 23 13.09 1.68 8.39
C GLU A 23 14.47 1.92 7.77
N VAL A 24 15.36 2.65 8.44
CA VAL A 24 16.70 2.89 7.90
C VAL A 24 17.57 1.66 8.13
N ILE A 25 17.98 0.91 7.11
CA ILE A 25 18.74 -0.34 7.27
C ILE A 25 20.23 -0.09 7.48
N TYR A 26 20.82 0.83 6.70
CA TYR A 26 22.22 1.19 6.87
C TYR A 26 22.50 2.61 6.39
N SER A 27 23.56 3.19 6.93
CA SER A 27 24.12 4.44 6.45
C SER A 27 25.57 4.27 6.01
N TYR A 28 25.98 5.07 5.04
CA TYR A 28 27.36 5.14 4.56
C TYR A 28 27.84 6.59 4.54
N SER A 29 28.98 6.83 5.16
CA SER A 29 29.65 8.14 5.22
C SER A 29 30.67 8.25 4.10
N GLY A 30 30.47 9.20 3.19
CA GLY A 30 31.44 9.52 2.13
C GLY A 30 32.73 10.14 2.68
N ALA A 31 32.65 10.84 3.80
CA ALA A 31 33.80 11.51 4.42
C ALA A 31 34.77 10.51 5.09
N THR A 32 34.25 9.44 5.71
CA THR A 32 35.05 8.47 6.47
C THR A 32 35.11 7.08 5.84
N GLY A 33 34.28 6.81 4.82
CA GLY A 33 34.10 5.46 4.26
C GLY A 33 33.43 4.47 5.21
N SER A 34 32.91 4.94 6.36
CA SER A 34 32.30 4.08 7.37
C SER A 34 30.88 3.67 6.96
N MET A 35 30.53 2.41 7.24
CA MET A 35 29.19 1.86 7.04
C MET A 35 28.64 1.35 8.36
N ASN A 36 27.41 1.74 8.68
CA ASN A 36 26.73 1.38 9.92
C ASN A 36 25.39 0.72 9.62
N PHE A 37 25.11 -0.43 10.23
CA PHE A 37 23.82 -1.12 10.14
C PHE A 37 22.94 -0.78 11.34
N TYR A 38 21.64 -0.73 11.11
CA TYR A 38 20.66 -0.34 12.10
C TYR A 38 19.77 -1.54 12.45
N LEU A 39 19.61 -1.76 13.75
CA LEU A 39 18.64 -2.71 14.30
C LEU A 39 17.48 -1.91 14.88
N HIS A 40 16.25 -2.40 14.73
CA HIS A 40 15.05 -1.68 15.10
C HIS A 40 14.19 -2.41 16.12
N ASP A 41 13.30 -1.66 16.78
CA ASP A 41 12.15 -2.20 17.51
C ASP A 41 10.94 -2.44 16.57
N HIS A 42 9.79 -2.81 17.15
CA HIS A 42 8.54 -3.07 16.44
C HIS A 42 7.89 -1.81 15.83
N LEU A 43 8.37 -0.61 16.17
CA LEU A 43 7.95 0.67 15.57
C LEU A 43 8.95 1.17 14.52
N TYR A 44 9.93 0.34 14.16
CA TYR A 44 11.05 0.71 13.29
C TYR A 44 11.94 1.82 13.89
N SER A 45 11.93 2.02 15.21
CA SER A 45 12.87 2.91 15.88
C SER A 45 14.24 2.22 15.98
N PRO A 46 15.35 2.86 15.58
CA PRO A 46 16.67 2.30 15.77
C PRO A 46 16.97 2.05 17.25
N VAL A 47 17.33 0.82 17.64
CA VAL A 47 17.71 0.46 19.02
C VAL A 47 19.21 0.18 19.14
N ALA A 48 19.86 -0.19 18.05
CA ALA A 48 21.32 -0.37 18.01
C ALA A 48 21.88 -0.06 16.64
N ILE A 49 23.10 0.46 16.63
CA ILE A 49 23.86 0.78 15.43
C ILE A 49 25.15 -0.03 15.48
N VAL A 50 25.37 -0.86 14.46
CA VAL A 50 26.52 -1.76 14.36
C VAL A 50 27.48 -1.23 13.32
N ASN A 51 28.74 -1.03 13.70
CA ASN A 51 29.78 -0.64 12.75
C ASN A 51 30.19 -1.86 11.91
N LYS A 52 30.10 -1.74 10.59
CA LYS A 52 30.41 -2.86 9.68
C LYS A 52 31.86 -3.34 9.79
N ALA A 53 32.81 -2.44 10.00
CA ALA A 53 34.23 -2.77 9.98
C ALA A 53 34.66 -3.54 11.24
N THR A 54 34.09 -3.20 12.40
CA THR A 54 34.41 -3.87 13.67
C THR A 54 33.44 -5.00 14.02
N ALA A 55 32.25 -5.01 13.41
CA ALA A 55 31.14 -5.87 13.78
C ALA A 55 30.68 -5.70 15.25
N GLU A 56 31.00 -4.55 15.86
CA GLU A 56 30.60 -4.19 17.21
C GLU A 56 29.47 -3.16 17.19
N ILE A 57 28.66 -3.16 18.24
CA ILE A 57 27.68 -2.11 18.49
C ILE A 57 28.45 -0.82 18.78
N ALA A 58 28.23 0.20 17.95
CA ALA A 58 28.83 1.51 18.10
C ALA A 58 27.96 2.46 18.94
N GLU A 59 26.64 2.25 18.94
CA GLU A 59 25.70 3.07 19.71
C GLU A 59 24.40 2.30 19.98
N ARG A 60 23.82 2.50 21.17
CA ARG A 60 22.46 2.06 21.51
C ARG A 60 21.56 3.28 21.68
N CYS A 61 20.29 3.13 21.34
CA CYS A 61 19.28 4.17 21.50
C CYS A 61 18.10 3.63 22.32
N GLU A 62 17.70 4.38 23.34
CA GLU A 62 16.51 4.09 24.14
C GLU A 62 15.53 5.27 24.04
N TYR A 63 14.24 4.96 24.14
CA TYR A 63 13.16 5.92 23.98
C TYR A 63 12.22 5.86 25.17
N ASN A 64 11.74 7.02 25.61
CA ASN A 64 10.53 7.01 26.42
C ASN A 64 9.29 6.70 25.53
N ALA A 65 8.13 6.54 26.15
CA ALA A 65 6.90 6.22 25.42
C ALA A 65 6.54 7.19 24.28
N TYR A 66 7.01 8.45 24.33
CA TYR A 66 6.75 9.49 23.35
C TYR A 66 7.99 9.85 22.51
N GLY A 67 9.03 9.01 22.51
CA GLY A 67 10.16 9.15 21.61
C GLY A 67 11.30 10.04 22.07
N ARG A 68 11.31 10.52 23.32
CA ARG A 68 12.49 11.23 23.84
C ARG A 68 13.67 10.27 23.87
N THR A 69 14.71 10.62 23.11
CA THR A 69 15.83 9.72 22.83
C THR A 69 16.93 9.86 23.87
N THR A 70 17.50 8.74 24.29
CA THR A 70 18.76 8.68 25.04
C THR A 70 19.75 7.85 24.25
N PHE A 71 20.90 8.44 23.91
CA PHE A 71 21.98 7.73 23.24
C PHE A 71 22.92 7.13 24.28
N TYR A 72 23.35 5.91 24.05
CA TYR A 72 24.34 5.20 24.84
C TYR A 72 25.55 5.01 23.93
N THR A 73 26.64 5.70 24.23
CA THR A 73 27.81 5.85 23.35
C THR A 73 29.01 5.01 23.79
N ASP A 74 28.97 4.51 25.03
CA ASP A 74 29.97 3.58 25.57
C ASP A 74 29.28 2.67 26.60
N LYS A 75 29.64 1.38 26.58
CA LYS A 75 29.08 0.31 27.43
C LYS A 75 29.74 0.20 28.81
N GLY A 76 30.56 1.19 29.17
CA GLY A 76 31.18 1.25 30.49
C GLY A 76 32.27 0.20 30.72
N ALA A 77 32.63 0.05 31.99
CA ALA A 77 33.74 -0.80 32.42
C ALA A 77 33.33 -2.29 32.49
N ASP A 78 32.05 -2.57 32.70
CA ASP A 78 31.53 -3.94 32.79
C ASP A 78 31.41 -4.63 31.42
N GLY A 79 31.44 -3.84 30.34
CA GLY A 79 31.42 -4.33 28.97
C GLY A 79 30.03 -4.71 28.44
N ASN A 80 28.95 -4.35 29.15
CA ASN A 80 27.57 -4.66 28.80
C ASN A 80 26.78 -3.39 28.50
N TRP A 81 25.96 -3.42 27.45
CA TRP A 81 25.10 -2.28 27.12
C TRP A 81 23.85 -2.25 28.02
N LEU A 82 23.33 -1.04 28.23
CA LEU A 82 22.10 -0.72 28.95
C LEU A 82 22.20 -0.98 30.46
N THR A 83 23.37 -0.73 31.03
CA THR A 83 23.67 -0.84 32.47
C THR A 83 23.84 0.54 33.10
N THR A 84 24.19 0.57 34.39
CA THR A 84 24.29 1.83 35.15
C THR A 84 25.56 2.62 34.89
N ASP A 85 26.63 1.99 34.40
CA ASP A 85 27.93 2.62 34.13
C ASP A 85 28.12 3.08 32.68
N ASP A 86 27.10 2.91 31.83
CA ASP A 86 27.11 3.39 30.45
C ASP A 86 27.28 4.91 30.34
N THR A 87 28.02 5.33 29.30
CA THR A 87 28.08 6.75 28.92
C THR A 87 26.86 7.12 28.10
N LYS A 88 26.10 8.11 28.58
CA LYS A 88 24.87 8.61 27.95
C LYS A 88 25.07 9.98 27.32
N ALA A 89 24.41 10.22 26.19
CA ALA A 89 24.43 11.49 25.47
C ALA A 89 23.04 11.89 24.96
N ARG A 90 22.87 13.19 24.65
CA ARG A 90 21.68 13.75 23.98
C ARG A 90 21.85 13.87 22.46
N SER A 91 23.01 13.49 21.93
CA SER A 91 23.29 13.48 20.51
C SER A 91 24.07 12.23 20.16
N SER A 92 23.86 11.72 18.95
CA SER A 92 24.58 10.57 18.45
C SER A 92 26.08 10.84 18.33
N SER A 93 26.89 9.88 18.80
CA SER A 93 28.34 9.83 18.63
C SER A 93 28.77 9.37 17.23
N VAL A 94 27.89 8.63 16.55
CA VAL A 94 28.13 8.06 15.21
C VAL A 94 27.46 8.84 14.09
N GLY A 95 26.92 10.03 14.40
CA GLY A 95 26.22 10.87 13.44
C GLY A 95 24.90 10.26 12.95
N ASN A 96 24.24 9.49 13.82
CA ASN A 96 22.88 9.02 13.58
C ASN A 96 21.90 10.19 13.60
N ALA A 97 21.11 10.29 12.54
CA ALA A 97 20.05 11.29 12.43
C ALA A 97 18.67 10.70 12.72
N TYR A 98 18.47 9.38 12.64
CA TYR A 98 17.16 8.72 12.72
C TYR A 98 16.94 8.09 14.10
N THR A 99 15.80 8.37 14.69
CA THR A 99 15.49 8.04 16.09
C THR A 99 14.09 7.41 16.18
N PHE A 100 13.28 7.76 17.17
CA PHE A 100 11.96 7.19 17.40
C PHE A 100 11.12 7.11 16.12
N THR A 101 10.57 5.93 15.81
CA THR A 101 9.79 5.63 14.60
C THR A 101 10.53 5.91 13.28
N GLY A 102 11.87 5.87 13.30
CA GLY A 102 12.72 6.17 12.15
C GLY A 102 12.79 7.65 11.79
N ARG A 103 12.37 8.54 12.70
CA ARG A 103 12.26 9.98 12.42
C ARG A 103 13.57 10.69 12.60
N ARG A 104 13.82 11.64 11.69
CA ARG A 104 14.98 12.51 11.79
C ARG A 104 14.86 13.40 13.03
N LEU A 105 15.83 13.32 13.93
CA LEU A 105 15.99 14.21 15.07
C LEU A 105 16.82 15.42 14.64
N ASP A 106 16.22 16.61 14.72
CA ASP A 106 16.89 17.88 14.55
C ASP A 106 17.13 18.49 15.94
N THR A 107 18.40 18.75 16.24
CA THR A 107 18.84 19.34 17.49
C THR A 107 19.08 20.83 17.31
N LEU A 108 18.33 21.63 18.06
CA LEU A 108 18.30 23.09 18.03
C LEU A 108 18.72 23.64 19.41
N ASP A 109 18.88 24.96 19.51
CA ASP A 109 19.16 25.66 20.76
C ASP A 109 20.32 25.05 21.57
N ASN A 110 21.47 24.88 20.91
CA ASN A 110 22.69 24.30 21.50
C ASN A 110 22.48 22.92 22.16
N GLY A 111 21.56 22.10 21.68
CA GLY A 111 21.31 20.78 22.26
C GLY A 111 20.15 20.71 23.24
N ASN A 112 19.46 21.83 23.49
CA ASN A 112 18.38 21.88 24.47
C ASN A 112 17.00 21.67 23.87
N LEU A 113 16.85 21.80 22.55
CA LEU A 113 15.59 21.58 21.86
C LEU A 113 15.74 20.45 20.84
N GLU A 114 14.98 19.38 21.06
CA GLU A 114 14.95 18.17 20.24
C GLU A 114 13.62 18.11 19.51
N LEU A 115 13.63 18.26 18.18
CA LEU A 115 12.42 18.16 17.36
C LEU A 115 12.57 17.07 16.31
N MET A 116 11.48 16.35 16.04
CA MET A 116 11.45 15.32 15.03
C MET A 116 10.68 15.77 13.80
N TYR A 117 11.27 15.60 12.62
CA TYR A 117 10.63 15.94 11.36
C TYR A 117 9.74 14.79 10.86
N TYR A 118 8.43 15.00 10.88
CA TYR A 118 7.39 14.08 10.42
C TYR A 118 6.83 14.52 9.05
N ARG A 119 7.67 15.07 8.17
CA ARG A 119 7.28 15.53 6.81
C ARG A 119 6.33 16.73 6.82
N HIS A 120 5.09 16.57 7.23
CA HIS A 120 4.09 17.65 7.28
C HIS A 120 4.11 18.44 8.59
N ARG A 121 4.59 17.81 9.66
CA ARG A 121 4.63 18.41 10.99
C ARG A 121 5.98 18.18 11.66
N TYR A 122 6.31 19.07 12.58
CA TYR A 122 7.36 18.86 13.55
C TYR A 122 6.74 18.34 14.84
N TYR A 123 7.32 17.28 15.37
CA TYR A 123 6.91 16.63 16.59
C TYR A 123 7.89 16.97 17.71
N ASP A 124 7.35 17.32 18.87
CA ASP A 124 8.11 17.55 20.09
C ASP A 124 7.99 16.31 20.99
N PRO A 125 9.04 15.47 21.10
CA PRO A 125 9.06 14.29 21.96
C PRO A 125 9.07 14.62 23.46
N GLN A 126 9.45 15.83 23.85
CA GLN A 126 9.38 16.28 25.24
C GLN A 126 7.93 16.61 25.64
N MET A 127 7.16 17.23 24.74
CA MET A 127 5.75 17.52 24.95
C MET A 127 4.81 16.37 24.56
N GLY A 128 5.28 15.41 23.77
CA GLY A 128 4.49 14.27 23.30
C GLY A 128 3.44 14.65 22.25
N ARG A 129 3.68 15.69 21.44
CA ARG A 129 2.70 16.22 20.50
C ARG A 129 3.32 16.94 19.30
N PHE A 130 2.52 17.16 18.25
CA PHE A 130 2.91 18.00 17.13
C PHE A 130 2.91 19.49 17.51
N LEU A 131 3.80 20.27 16.89
CA LEU A 131 3.88 21.72 17.05
C LEU A 131 2.86 22.46 16.17
N GLN A 132 2.52 21.87 15.02
CA GLN A 132 1.52 22.39 14.10
C GLN A 132 0.19 21.67 14.27
N GLN A 133 -0.90 22.39 13.99
CA GLN A 133 -2.20 21.76 13.81
C GLN A 133 -2.13 20.80 12.63
N ASP A 134 -2.86 19.69 12.74
CA ASP A 134 -3.08 18.76 11.64
C ASP A 134 -3.59 19.52 10.41
N PRO A 135 -2.84 19.54 9.30
CA PRO A 135 -3.29 20.14 8.05
C PRO A 135 -4.61 19.56 7.52
N TRP A 136 -4.92 18.30 7.84
CA TRP A 136 -6.22 17.71 7.51
C TRP A 136 -7.31 18.09 8.50
N GLY A 137 -6.93 18.56 9.70
CA GLY A 137 -7.79 19.19 10.68
C GLY A 137 -9.14 18.47 10.88
N MET A 138 -10.21 19.20 10.57
CA MET A 138 -11.55 18.66 10.37
C MET A 138 -11.80 18.55 8.86
N ASP A 139 -12.04 17.35 8.37
CA ASP A 139 -12.61 17.10 7.05
C ASP A 139 -14.15 17.07 7.14
N PRO A 140 -14.85 18.18 6.83
CA PRO A 140 -16.32 18.21 6.87
C PRO A 140 -16.97 17.27 5.85
N ALA A 141 -16.22 16.79 4.85
CA ALA A 141 -16.67 15.86 3.81
C ALA A 141 -16.33 14.39 4.08
N ALA A 142 -15.58 14.09 5.17
CA ALA A 142 -15.20 12.72 5.53
C ALA A 142 -16.41 11.80 5.81
N ASN A 143 -17.59 12.36 6.10
CA ASN A 143 -18.83 11.59 6.14
C ASN A 143 -19.55 11.62 4.77
N SER A 144 -19.37 10.55 3.99
CA SER A 144 -20.12 10.33 2.74
C SER A 144 -21.59 9.96 2.97
N THR A 145 -21.99 9.65 4.21
CA THR A 145 -23.38 9.41 4.58
C THR A 145 -24.04 10.74 4.96
N ARG A 146 -25.28 10.98 4.49
CA ARG A 146 -26.02 12.24 4.69
C ARG A 146 -26.42 12.55 6.15
N TYR A 147 -25.79 11.90 7.13
CA TYR A 147 -26.01 12.14 8.55
C TYR A 147 -24.94 13.10 9.09
N PHE A 148 -25.37 14.16 9.77
CA PHE A 148 -24.46 15.05 10.48
C PHE A 148 -23.76 14.29 11.61
N ASN A 149 -22.50 13.88 11.38
CA ASN A 149 -21.65 13.23 12.38
C ASN A 149 -20.38 14.07 12.60
N PRO A 150 -20.38 14.96 13.60
CA PRO A 150 -19.22 15.81 13.91
C PRO A 150 -17.96 15.03 14.23
N ARG A 151 -18.07 13.81 14.77
CA ARG A 151 -16.90 12.98 15.11
C ARG A 151 -16.23 12.39 13.86
N SER A 152 -17.01 12.06 12.83
CA SER A 152 -16.49 11.57 11.56
C SER A 152 -15.74 12.63 10.76
N GLN A 153 -15.84 13.91 11.14
CA GLN A 153 -15.05 14.99 10.52
C GLN A 153 -13.58 14.96 10.96
N TYR A 154 -13.24 14.23 12.01
CA TYR A 154 -11.88 14.13 12.52
C TYR A 154 -11.33 12.74 12.17
N LYS A 155 -10.58 12.64 11.07
CA LYS A 155 -10.02 11.39 10.55
C LYS A 155 -9.15 10.65 11.58
N ASP A 156 -8.39 11.41 12.37
CA ASP A 156 -7.47 10.90 13.38
C ASP A 156 -7.92 11.15 14.81
N SER A 157 -8.23 12.40 15.18
CA SER A 157 -8.68 12.75 16.52
C SER A 157 -9.25 14.16 16.56
N ASN A 158 -10.10 14.43 17.55
CA ASN A 158 -10.60 15.77 17.85
C ASN A 158 -9.49 16.73 18.36
N ASN A 159 -8.30 16.20 18.67
CA ASN A 159 -7.13 16.98 19.06
C ASN A 159 -6.14 17.04 17.90
N VAL A 160 -6.16 18.16 17.16
CA VAL A 160 -5.34 18.40 15.96
C VAL A 160 -3.82 18.47 16.20
N TYR A 161 -3.36 18.35 17.44
CA TYR A 161 -1.93 18.28 17.77
C TYR A 161 -1.54 16.90 18.31
N GLN A 162 -2.49 15.99 18.50
CA GLN A 162 -2.24 14.71 19.15
C GLN A 162 -1.36 13.82 18.28
N TYR A 163 -0.37 13.19 18.91
CA TYR A 163 0.42 12.15 18.27
C TYR A 163 -0.29 10.80 18.43
N VAL A 164 -0.60 10.15 17.30
CA VAL A 164 -1.09 8.76 17.18
C VAL A 164 -2.17 8.33 18.18
N LYS A 165 -3.20 9.16 18.38
CA LYS A 165 -4.29 8.91 19.35
C LYS A 165 -3.81 8.63 20.79
N SER A 166 -2.62 9.12 21.16
CA SER A 166 -1.94 8.81 22.42
C SER A 166 -1.64 7.32 22.61
N TRP A 167 -1.43 6.58 21.52
CA TRP A 167 -0.94 5.18 21.50
C TRP A 167 0.48 5.05 20.91
N PRO A 168 1.47 5.82 21.39
CA PRO A 168 2.78 5.89 20.76
C PRO A 168 3.62 4.62 20.89
N VAL A 169 3.19 3.65 21.72
CA VAL A 169 3.88 2.37 21.90
C VAL A 169 3.46 1.34 20.83
N ILE A 170 2.33 1.52 20.14
CA ILE A 170 1.79 0.53 19.19
C ILE A 170 1.41 1.14 17.84
N SER A 171 1.70 2.43 17.63
CA SER A 171 1.27 3.17 16.45
C SER A 171 2.33 4.18 16.05
N VAL A 172 2.39 4.44 14.75
CA VAL A 172 3.29 5.41 14.12
C VAL A 172 2.49 6.40 13.29
N ASP A 173 3.07 7.54 12.94
CA ASP A 173 2.50 8.47 11.97
C ASP A 173 3.51 8.63 10.81
N PRO A 174 3.38 7.85 9.72
CA PRO A 174 4.30 7.88 8.59
C PRO A 174 4.34 9.25 7.91
N SER A 175 3.20 9.90 7.73
CA SER A 175 3.12 11.16 6.99
C SER A 175 3.19 12.40 7.87
N GLY A 176 3.04 12.25 9.19
CA GLY A 176 2.74 13.38 10.06
C GLY A 176 1.33 13.89 9.84
N LEU A 177 0.37 13.06 9.42
CA LEU A 177 -1.04 13.41 9.17
C LEU A 177 -2.01 12.30 9.60
N VAL A 178 -1.57 11.04 9.57
CA VAL A 178 -2.43 9.89 9.84
C VAL A 178 -1.68 8.81 10.57
N HIS A 179 -2.21 8.40 11.72
CA HIS A 179 -1.67 7.27 12.46
C HIS A 179 -1.93 5.93 11.75
N VAL A 180 -0.96 5.02 11.85
CA VAL A 180 -1.05 3.62 11.46
C VAL A 180 -0.77 2.78 12.69
N ALA A 181 -1.70 1.89 13.05
CA ALA A 181 -1.49 0.92 14.11
C ALA A 181 -0.72 -0.29 13.55
N PHE A 182 0.41 -0.64 14.15
CA PHE A 182 1.09 -1.89 13.84
C PHE A 182 0.48 -3.01 14.70
N PRO A 183 0.22 -4.21 14.12
CA PRO A 183 -0.47 -5.29 14.81
C PRO A 183 0.46 -5.97 15.82
N GLY A 184 0.66 -5.32 16.97
CA GLY A 184 1.29 -5.90 18.17
C GLY A 184 0.33 -6.02 19.35
N GLY A 185 -0.96 -5.69 19.17
CA GLY A 185 -1.89 -5.56 20.27
C GLY A 185 -3.36 -5.65 19.88
N SER A 186 -3.74 -6.65 19.08
CA SER A 186 -5.01 -7.41 19.14
C SER A 186 -5.29 -8.14 17.82
N SER A 187 -5.76 -9.39 17.96
CA SER A 187 -6.14 -10.37 16.93
C SER A 187 -5.05 -10.81 15.95
N GLY A 188 -4.51 -12.00 16.23
CA GLY A 188 -3.76 -12.77 15.26
C GLY A 188 -4.60 -13.06 14.02
N SER A 189 -4.13 -12.54 12.89
CA SER A 189 -4.17 -13.23 11.62
C SER A 189 -2.95 -12.74 10.85
N ASN A 190 -2.29 -13.68 10.17
CA ASN A 190 -1.06 -13.52 9.40
C ASN A 190 -0.93 -12.13 8.79
N GLU A 191 0.26 -11.51 8.95
CA GLU A 191 0.65 -10.27 8.28
C GLU A 191 0.25 -10.36 6.80
N THR A 192 -0.90 -9.79 6.49
CA THR A 192 -1.43 -9.76 5.14
C THR A 192 -0.57 -8.76 4.40
N VAL A 193 0.03 -9.23 3.31
CA VAL A 193 0.97 -8.54 2.42
C VAL A 193 0.50 -7.14 2.02
N CYS A 194 -0.79 -6.86 2.19
CA CYS A 194 -1.42 -5.58 1.91
C CYS A 194 -1.01 -4.40 2.79
N SER A 195 -0.24 -4.59 3.87
CA SER A 195 0.32 -3.51 4.68
C SER A 195 1.53 -2.79 4.07
N ARG A 196 2.13 -3.34 3.00
CA ARG A 196 3.38 -2.83 2.40
C ARG A 196 3.21 -1.63 1.46
N MET A 197 1.97 -1.27 1.08
CA MET A 197 1.63 -0.22 0.10
C MET A 197 2.65 -0.02 -1.07
N PRO A 198 3.08 -1.06 -1.83
CA PRO A 198 3.97 -0.90 -2.99
C PRO A 198 3.52 0.17 -4.01
N CYS A 199 2.21 0.41 -4.08
CA CYS A 199 1.59 1.50 -4.84
C CYS A 199 2.23 2.89 -4.63
N MET A 200 2.83 3.13 -3.46
CA MET A 200 3.52 4.38 -3.16
C MET A 200 4.81 4.53 -3.97
N GLU A 201 5.56 3.44 -4.14
CA GLU A 201 6.80 3.43 -4.90
C GLU A 201 6.53 3.60 -6.39
N THR A 202 5.52 2.89 -6.92
CA THR A 202 5.21 2.96 -8.34
C THR A 202 4.59 4.30 -8.74
N CYS A 203 3.64 4.83 -7.97
CA CYS A 203 3.04 6.13 -8.25
C CYS A 203 4.06 7.28 -8.21
N THR A 204 5.02 7.23 -7.28
CA THR A 204 6.09 8.24 -7.22
C THR A 204 7.10 8.09 -8.35
N SER A 205 7.36 6.87 -8.83
CA SER A 205 8.22 6.65 -10.01
C SER A 205 7.60 7.15 -11.32
N ASP A 206 6.27 7.16 -11.43
CA ASP A 206 5.52 7.65 -12.59
C ASP A 206 5.39 9.20 -12.62
N GLY A 207 6.09 9.90 -11.73
CA GLY A 207 6.08 11.36 -11.64
C GLY A 207 4.89 11.95 -10.88
N GLY A 208 4.11 11.12 -10.18
CA GLY A 208 3.07 11.58 -9.27
C GLY A 208 3.66 12.30 -8.05
N GLU A 209 3.00 13.36 -7.59
CA GLU A 209 3.36 13.99 -6.32
C GLU A 209 3.10 13.01 -5.17
N TYR A 210 4.00 12.99 -4.19
CA TYR A 210 3.95 12.05 -3.07
C TYR A 210 2.59 12.08 -2.33
N LEU A 211 1.99 13.27 -2.19
CA LEU A 211 0.68 13.47 -1.57
C LEU A 211 -0.45 12.83 -2.38
N ASP A 212 -0.48 13.07 -3.68
CA ASP A 212 -1.46 12.45 -4.58
C ASP A 212 -1.34 10.93 -4.57
N CYS A 213 -0.11 10.42 -4.50
CA CYS A 213 0.16 8.99 -4.40
C CYS A 213 -0.31 8.42 -3.07
N TRP A 214 -0.01 9.10 -1.97
CA TRP A 214 -0.45 8.70 -0.63
C TRP A 214 -1.97 8.66 -0.49
N ASP A 215 -2.66 9.68 -0.98
CA ASP A 215 -4.12 9.74 -0.91
C ASP A 215 -4.76 8.62 -1.72
N LYS A 216 -4.28 8.39 -2.95
CA LYS A 216 -4.73 7.28 -3.80
C LYS A 216 -4.49 5.92 -3.14
N CYS A 217 -3.29 5.68 -2.63
CA CYS A 217 -2.89 4.43 -1.98
C CYS A 217 -3.66 4.17 -0.69
N SER A 218 -3.75 5.17 0.18
CA SER A 218 -4.41 5.06 1.48
C SER A 218 -5.91 4.87 1.32
N GLU A 219 -6.53 5.58 0.38
CA GLU A 219 -7.95 5.40 0.08
C GLU A 219 -8.23 4.00 -0.48
N ALA A 220 -7.39 3.50 -1.39
CA ALA A 220 -7.50 2.14 -1.92
C ALA A 220 -7.33 1.08 -0.82
N TYR A 221 -6.37 1.26 0.08
CA TYR A 221 -6.12 0.35 1.20
C TYR A 221 -7.34 0.24 2.11
N ASN A 222 -7.88 1.37 2.55
CA ASN A 222 -9.03 1.38 3.46
C ASN A 222 -10.25 0.73 2.80
N LYS A 223 -10.54 1.07 1.53
CA LYS A 223 -11.66 0.47 0.80
C LYS A 223 -11.47 -1.02 0.55
N PHE A 224 -10.25 -1.45 0.27
CA PHE A 224 -9.93 -2.87 0.08
C PHE A 224 -10.06 -3.66 1.37
N LYS A 225 -9.56 -3.13 2.49
CA LYS A 225 -9.71 -3.76 3.81
C LYS A 225 -11.17 -3.83 4.26
N ASP A 226 -11.92 -2.74 4.12
CA ASP A 226 -13.36 -2.73 4.42
C ASP A 226 -14.12 -3.77 3.59
N TRP A 227 -13.75 -3.95 2.33
CA TRP A 227 -14.30 -5.03 1.50
C TRP A 227 -13.84 -6.40 2.01
N LEU A 228 -12.53 -6.61 2.19
CA LEU A 228 -11.92 -7.90 2.54
C LEU A 228 -12.52 -8.49 3.83
N ASP A 229 -12.69 -7.64 4.84
CA ASP A 229 -13.20 -8.00 6.17
C ASP A 229 -14.73 -7.92 6.26
N GLY A 230 -15.38 -7.35 5.24
CA GLY A 230 -16.82 -7.18 5.15
C GLY A 230 -17.57 -8.44 4.72
N PRO A 231 -18.92 -8.40 4.76
CA PRO A 231 -19.75 -9.47 4.26
C PRO A 231 -19.69 -9.54 2.73
N HIS A 232 -19.51 -10.76 2.22
CA HIS A 232 -19.46 -11.06 0.79
C HIS A 232 -20.70 -11.82 0.34
N PRO A 233 -21.15 -11.65 -0.93
CA PRO A 233 -22.09 -12.57 -1.54
C PRO A 233 -21.45 -13.95 -1.71
N ASP A 234 -22.26 -14.98 -2.00
CA ASP A 234 -21.75 -16.31 -2.32
C ASP A 234 -21.04 -16.28 -3.69
N PHE A 235 -19.72 -16.16 -3.64
CA PHE A 235 -18.87 -16.10 -4.82
C PHE A 235 -18.71 -17.45 -5.52
N GLU A 236 -18.96 -18.56 -4.82
CA GLU A 236 -18.99 -19.90 -5.43
C GLU A 236 -20.27 -20.07 -6.25
N GLU A 237 -21.44 -19.71 -5.70
CA GLU A 237 -22.71 -19.71 -6.44
C GLU A 237 -22.59 -18.85 -7.71
N LEU A 238 -21.91 -17.71 -7.60
CA LEU A 238 -21.66 -16.86 -8.76
C LEU A 238 -20.87 -17.60 -9.81
N ASN A 239 -19.74 -18.22 -9.45
CA ASN A 239 -18.88 -18.99 -10.37
C ASN A 239 -19.58 -20.19 -11.01
N ASP A 240 -20.64 -20.71 -10.40
CA ASP A 240 -21.44 -21.83 -10.91
C ASP A 240 -22.67 -21.41 -11.74
N LEU A 241 -22.85 -20.11 -12.02
CA LEU A 241 -23.86 -19.67 -13.00
C LEU A 241 -23.60 -20.32 -14.38
N PRO A 242 -24.65 -20.71 -15.12
CA PRO A 242 -24.49 -21.32 -16.43
C PRO A 242 -23.74 -20.38 -17.39
N CYS A 243 -22.93 -20.93 -18.31
CA CYS A 243 -22.30 -20.12 -19.36
C CYS A 243 -23.41 -19.54 -20.27
N PRO A 244 -23.24 -18.30 -20.76
CA PRO A 244 -24.14 -17.61 -21.66
C PRO A 244 -24.42 -18.39 -22.92
N CYS A 245 -25.69 -18.45 -23.31
CA CYS A 245 -26.14 -19.17 -24.51
C CYS A 245 -26.53 -18.27 -25.69
N GLU A 246 -26.53 -16.94 -25.57
CA GLU A 246 -27.22 -16.09 -26.57
C GLU A 246 -26.37 -15.11 -27.39
N LEU A 247 -25.14 -14.74 -26.98
CA LEU A 247 -24.30 -13.79 -27.76
C LEU A 247 -22.81 -14.15 -27.75
N LYS A 248 -22.29 -14.63 -28.89
CA LYS A 248 -20.86 -14.79 -29.19
C LYS A 248 -20.32 -13.47 -29.77
N ILE A 249 -19.55 -12.71 -28.99
CA ILE A 249 -19.08 -11.39 -29.43
C ILE A 249 -17.55 -11.30 -29.46
N CYS A 250 -17.05 -10.60 -30.46
CA CYS A 250 -15.66 -10.16 -30.51
C CYS A 250 -15.62 -8.68 -30.10
N THR A 251 -14.80 -8.37 -29.09
CA THR A 251 -14.44 -6.99 -28.76
C THR A 251 -13.20 -6.58 -29.54
N ILE A 252 -13.12 -5.31 -29.93
CA ILE A 252 -11.94 -4.72 -30.59
C ILE A 252 -11.55 -3.42 -29.86
N PRO A 253 -10.26 -3.02 -29.85
CA PRO A 253 -9.82 -1.88 -29.06
C PRO A 253 -10.34 -0.60 -29.69
N GLY A 254 -11.08 0.22 -28.93
CA GLY A 254 -11.49 1.54 -29.39
C GLY A 254 -10.26 2.42 -29.65
N GLY A 255 -10.09 2.89 -30.90
CA GLY A 255 -9.01 3.81 -31.29
C GLY A 255 -8.00 3.28 -32.32
N PHE A 256 -8.25 2.14 -32.96
CA PHE A 256 -7.42 1.71 -34.09
C PHE A 256 -7.66 2.62 -35.31
N GLY A 257 -6.59 3.21 -35.84
CA GLY A 257 -6.63 4.11 -36.98
C GLY A 257 -7.19 3.44 -38.24
N ALA A 258 -7.85 4.22 -39.08
CA ALA A 258 -8.40 3.76 -40.35
C ALA A 258 -7.33 3.00 -41.18
N GLY A 259 -7.57 1.71 -41.46
CA GLY A 259 -6.74 0.90 -42.36
C GLY A 259 -6.04 -0.33 -41.76
N GLN A 260 -6.21 -0.64 -40.47
CA GLN A 260 -5.71 -1.92 -39.91
C GLN A 260 -6.77 -3.03 -40.05
N GLN A 261 -6.34 -4.23 -40.49
CA GLN A 261 -7.21 -5.40 -40.53
C GLN A 261 -7.48 -5.91 -39.11
N TYR A 262 -8.76 -6.00 -38.76
CA TYR A 262 -9.20 -6.68 -37.53
C TYR A 262 -8.88 -8.17 -37.62
N PRO A 263 -8.57 -8.83 -36.50
CA PRO A 263 -8.48 -10.29 -36.49
C PRO A 263 -9.85 -10.86 -36.86
N VAL A 264 -9.87 -11.84 -37.77
CA VAL A 264 -11.11 -12.46 -38.24
C VAL A 264 -11.70 -13.25 -37.06
N PRO A 265 -12.94 -12.95 -36.63
CA PRO A 265 -13.55 -13.69 -35.54
C PRO A 265 -13.85 -15.14 -35.97
N PRO A 266 -13.95 -16.09 -35.03
CA PRO A 266 -14.38 -17.45 -35.36
C PRO A 266 -15.77 -17.48 -36.02
N GLU A 267 -16.07 -18.54 -36.75
CA GLU A 267 -17.33 -18.68 -37.48
C GLU A 267 -18.54 -18.59 -36.51
N GLY A 268 -19.53 -17.74 -36.85
CA GLY A 268 -20.72 -17.52 -36.00
C GLY A 268 -20.57 -16.45 -34.91
N TRP A 269 -19.39 -15.83 -34.76
CA TRP A 269 -19.16 -14.72 -33.83
C TRP A 269 -19.45 -13.36 -34.48
N THR A 270 -20.01 -12.43 -33.70
CA THR A 270 -20.31 -11.07 -34.18
C THR A 270 -19.28 -10.07 -33.64
N VAL A 271 -18.68 -9.24 -34.51
CA VAL A 271 -17.81 -8.13 -34.09
C VAL A 271 -18.67 -6.95 -33.66
N ILE A 272 -18.39 -6.38 -32.48
CA ILE A 272 -19.04 -5.15 -32.01
C ILE A 272 -17.99 -4.04 -31.91
N GLU A 273 -18.08 -3.04 -32.79
CA GLU A 273 -17.12 -1.93 -32.89
C GLU A 273 -17.23 -0.88 -31.77
N GLN A 274 -18.24 -0.99 -30.90
CA GLN A 274 -18.62 0.05 -29.92
C GLN A 274 -18.56 -0.36 -28.45
N LEU A 275 -17.77 -1.38 -28.11
CA LEU A 275 -17.49 -1.65 -26.70
C LEU A 275 -16.12 -1.04 -26.35
N TYR A 276 -16.13 0.08 -25.61
CA TYR A 276 -15.00 0.72 -24.93
C TYR A 276 -14.30 -0.21 -23.90
N TYR A 277 -14.24 -1.52 -24.14
CA TYR A 277 -14.05 -2.55 -23.12
C TYR A 277 -12.84 -3.46 -23.30
N ILE A 278 -12.08 -3.39 -24.40
CA ILE A 278 -10.83 -4.17 -24.51
C ILE A 278 -9.84 -3.84 -23.40
N ALA A 279 -9.74 -2.57 -23.00
CA ALA A 279 -8.89 -2.16 -21.88
C ALA A 279 -9.31 -2.84 -20.56
N TYR A 280 -10.58 -3.24 -20.41
CA TYR A 280 -11.07 -3.94 -19.23
C TYR A 280 -11.02 -5.45 -19.38
N LEU A 281 -11.27 -5.99 -20.58
CA LEU A 281 -11.17 -7.43 -20.86
C LEU A 281 -9.74 -7.90 -20.62
N GLY A 282 -8.75 -7.27 -21.25
CA GLY A 282 -7.34 -7.62 -21.03
C GLY A 282 -6.81 -7.33 -19.61
N LYS A 283 -7.46 -6.42 -18.87
CA LYS A 283 -7.12 -6.09 -17.49
C LYS A 283 -7.53 -7.18 -16.49
N TYR A 284 -8.73 -7.77 -16.67
CA TYR A 284 -9.27 -8.79 -15.75
C TYR A 284 -9.12 -10.23 -16.29
N HIS A 285 -9.03 -10.37 -17.62
CA HIS A 285 -8.87 -11.62 -18.36
C HIS A 285 -7.64 -11.53 -19.28
N PRO A 286 -6.50 -11.90 -18.74
CA PRO A 286 -5.22 -11.81 -19.42
C PRO A 286 -5.11 -12.65 -20.69
N GLY A 287 -4.58 -12.06 -21.77
CA GLY A 287 -4.50 -12.77 -23.04
C GLY A 287 -5.87 -13.06 -23.66
N ALA A 288 -6.97 -12.56 -23.09
CA ALA A 288 -8.28 -12.68 -23.68
C ALA A 288 -8.41 -11.74 -24.87
N ASN A 289 -8.76 -12.32 -25.99
CA ASN A 289 -9.08 -11.65 -27.24
C ASN A 289 -10.58 -11.65 -27.51
N TRP A 290 -11.31 -12.63 -26.98
CA TRP A 290 -12.72 -12.83 -27.27
C TRP A 290 -13.51 -13.13 -25.98
N ASP A 291 -14.80 -12.78 -25.97
CA ASP A 291 -15.68 -13.06 -24.83
C ASP A 291 -17.13 -13.38 -25.25
N MET A 292 -17.72 -14.39 -24.62
CA MET A 292 -19.14 -14.71 -24.76
C MET A 292 -19.95 -14.09 -23.62
N ARG A 293 -21.17 -13.62 -23.96
CA ARG A 293 -22.04 -12.88 -23.05
C ARG A 293 -23.49 -13.32 -23.11
N SER A 294 -24.19 -13.14 -22.00
CA SER A 294 -25.64 -13.30 -21.91
C SER A 294 -26.34 -12.05 -22.36
N LYS A 295 -27.43 -12.25 -23.09
CA LYS A 295 -28.36 -11.19 -23.42
C LYS A 295 -29.41 -11.08 -22.31
N GLY A 296 -29.28 -10.08 -21.44
CA GLY A 296 -30.34 -9.71 -20.50
C GLY A 296 -30.47 -10.54 -19.22
N CYS A 297 -29.52 -11.45 -18.94
CA CYS A 297 -29.47 -12.25 -17.70
C CYS A 297 -28.04 -12.29 -17.11
N PRO A 298 -27.89 -12.40 -15.78
CA PRO A 298 -26.60 -12.68 -15.17
C PRO A 298 -26.15 -14.11 -15.52
N SER A 299 -24.98 -14.24 -16.12
CA SER A 299 -24.32 -15.52 -16.41
C SER A 299 -22.81 -15.37 -16.22
N GLN A 300 -22.08 -16.49 -16.23
CA GLN A 300 -20.63 -16.43 -16.35
C GLN A 300 -20.19 -15.72 -17.63
N GLN A 301 -19.02 -15.09 -17.62
CA GLN A 301 -18.39 -14.59 -18.84
C GLN A 301 -17.37 -15.63 -19.28
N CYS A 302 -17.46 -16.08 -20.54
CA CYS A 302 -16.59 -17.12 -21.07
C CYS A 302 -15.55 -16.41 -21.97
N THR A 303 -14.28 -16.37 -21.55
CA THR A 303 -13.22 -15.59 -22.19
C THR A 303 -12.20 -16.47 -22.89
N TYR A 304 -11.76 -16.06 -24.07
CA TYR A 304 -10.94 -16.88 -24.97
C TYR A 304 -9.73 -16.13 -25.47
N ASP A 305 -8.63 -16.85 -25.68
CA ASP A 305 -7.42 -16.30 -26.30
C ASP A 305 -7.57 -16.16 -27.82
N HIS A 306 -6.54 -15.65 -28.50
CA HIS A 306 -6.57 -15.46 -29.95
C HIS A 306 -6.91 -16.73 -30.75
N ASN A 307 -6.61 -17.93 -30.23
CA ASN A 307 -6.83 -19.21 -30.88
C ASN A 307 -8.22 -19.80 -30.60
N GLY A 308 -9.02 -19.17 -29.72
CA GLY A 308 -10.29 -19.72 -29.27
C GLY A 308 -10.15 -20.65 -28.05
N ASP A 309 -8.98 -20.71 -27.42
CA ASP A 309 -8.78 -21.51 -26.22
C ASP A 309 -9.35 -20.79 -25.00
N LEU A 310 -10.06 -21.54 -24.14
CA LEU A 310 -10.72 -21.00 -22.95
C LEU A 310 -9.68 -20.57 -21.91
N ILE A 311 -9.81 -19.33 -21.43
CA ILE A 311 -8.98 -18.78 -20.35
C ILE A 311 -9.65 -19.03 -19.01
N THR A 312 -9.02 -19.87 -18.19
CA THR A 312 -9.47 -20.26 -16.83
C THR A 312 -8.55 -19.74 -15.73
N HIS A 313 -7.70 -18.76 -16.05
CA HIS A 313 -6.74 -18.14 -15.13
C HIS A 313 -6.90 -16.60 -15.14
N GLY A 314 -6.27 -15.91 -14.19
CA GLY A 314 -6.38 -14.46 -14.04
C GLY A 314 -7.25 -14.08 -12.85
N THR A 315 -8.28 -13.27 -13.07
CA THR A 315 -9.11 -12.73 -11.97
C THR A 315 -10.52 -13.33 -11.99
N GLY A 316 -11.16 -13.43 -10.82
CA GLY A 316 -12.62 -13.61 -10.72
C GLY A 316 -13.41 -12.32 -10.97
N ALA A 317 -12.73 -11.21 -11.33
CA ALA A 317 -13.36 -9.95 -11.66
C ALA A 317 -13.84 -9.95 -13.11
N GLY A 318 -14.94 -9.24 -13.39
CA GLY A 318 -15.51 -9.18 -14.75
C GLY A 318 -16.71 -10.10 -15.00
N THR A 319 -16.95 -11.09 -14.14
CA THR A 319 -18.00 -12.10 -14.28
C THR A 319 -19.34 -11.71 -13.66
N ALA A 320 -20.22 -11.21 -14.53
CA ALA A 320 -21.68 -11.36 -14.62
C ALA A 320 -22.16 -10.17 -15.44
N ASP A 321 -22.64 -10.41 -16.67
CA ASP A 321 -22.99 -9.37 -17.64
C ASP A 321 -23.86 -8.26 -17.06
N ALA A 322 -23.21 -7.18 -16.61
CA ALA A 322 -23.76 -5.91 -16.12
C ALA A 322 -24.92 -6.00 -15.10
N HIS A 323 -25.29 -7.19 -14.63
CA HIS A 323 -26.48 -7.46 -13.84
C HIS A 323 -26.06 -8.12 -12.53
N ASN A 324 -26.54 -7.51 -11.46
CA ASN A 324 -26.14 -7.66 -10.08
C ASN A 324 -25.80 -9.12 -9.71
N ALA A 325 -24.65 -9.32 -9.06
CA ALA A 325 -24.15 -10.58 -8.51
C ALA A 325 -25.05 -11.20 -7.40
N THR A 326 -26.30 -10.75 -7.28
CA THR A 326 -27.26 -11.16 -6.24
C THR A 326 -28.64 -11.50 -6.80
N ARG A 327 -28.78 -11.75 -8.11
CA ARG A 327 -30.08 -12.01 -8.81
C ARG A 327 -31.19 -10.96 -8.60
N CYS A 328 -30.93 -9.86 -7.89
CA CYS A 328 -31.92 -8.86 -7.47
C CYS A 328 -31.38 -7.42 -7.70
N SER A 329 -31.80 -6.82 -8.81
CA SER A 329 -32.23 -5.41 -8.89
C SER A 329 -31.37 -4.27 -8.29
N HIS A 330 -30.05 -4.20 -8.43
CA HIS A 330 -29.34 -2.93 -8.22
C HIS A 330 -28.19 -2.70 -9.22
N SER A 331 -28.19 -1.50 -9.82
CA SER A 331 -27.14 -1.01 -10.71
C SER A 331 -25.82 -0.87 -9.94
N GLY A 332 -24.79 -1.65 -10.34
CA GLY A 332 -23.42 -1.52 -9.84
C GLY A 332 -22.92 -2.56 -8.83
N GLY A 333 -23.71 -3.60 -8.49
CA GLY A 333 -23.26 -4.67 -7.59
C GLY A 333 -22.00 -5.39 -8.06
N HIS A 334 -21.91 -5.74 -9.34
CA HIS A 334 -20.71 -6.32 -9.96
C HIS A 334 -19.47 -5.42 -9.83
N LYS A 335 -19.62 -4.08 -9.86
CA LYS A 335 -18.48 -3.18 -9.65
C LYS A 335 -17.99 -3.23 -8.21
N LYS A 336 -18.91 -3.28 -7.24
CA LYS A 336 -18.62 -3.28 -5.80
C LYS A 336 -18.00 -4.58 -5.30
N HIS A 337 -18.46 -5.72 -5.82
CA HIS A 337 -18.06 -7.03 -5.32
C HIS A 337 -16.93 -7.66 -6.14
N ASP A 338 -16.75 -7.25 -7.40
CA ASP A 338 -15.77 -7.87 -8.30
C ASP A 338 -14.67 -6.92 -8.77
N LYS A 339 -15.05 -5.82 -9.44
CA LYS A 339 -14.08 -4.96 -10.16
C LYS A 339 -13.28 -4.02 -9.25
N TRP A 340 -13.95 -3.28 -8.38
CA TRP A 340 -13.27 -2.31 -7.51
C TRP A 340 -12.30 -2.97 -6.52
N PRO A 341 -12.65 -4.11 -5.88
CA PRO A 341 -11.70 -4.79 -5.00
C PRO A 341 -10.46 -5.29 -5.74
N ALA A 342 -10.63 -5.85 -6.96
CA ALA A 342 -9.50 -6.23 -7.81
C ALA A 342 -8.63 -5.00 -8.16
N ASP A 343 -9.26 -3.89 -8.55
CA ASP A 343 -8.55 -2.65 -8.88
C ASP A 343 -7.76 -2.09 -7.69
N TRP A 344 -8.34 -2.09 -6.49
CA TRP A 344 -7.64 -1.65 -5.29
C TRP A 344 -6.50 -2.59 -4.93
N ALA A 345 -6.71 -3.91 -4.99
CA ALA A 345 -5.67 -4.89 -4.72
C ALA A 345 -4.48 -4.74 -5.68
N MET A 346 -4.74 -4.64 -6.98
CA MET A 346 -3.71 -4.42 -8.00
C MET A 346 -2.98 -3.09 -7.79
N LEU A 347 -3.75 -2.02 -7.53
CA LEU A 347 -3.16 -0.72 -7.24
C LEU A 347 -2.21 -0.84 -6.05
N LEU A 348 -2.67 -1.42 -4.94
CA LEU A 348 -1.92 -1.57 -3.70
C LEU A 348 -0.63 -2.38 -3.88
N ASP A 349 -0.67 -3.45 -4.68
CA ASP A 349 0.51 -4.25 -5.02
C ASP A 349 1.49 -3.53 -5.96
N GLY A 350 1.19 -2.30 -6.38
CA GLY A 350 2.07 -1.45 -7.18
C GLY A 350 1.80 -1.51 -8.68
N ASP A 351 0.82 -2.30 -9.10
CA ASP A 351 0.52 -2.52 -10.51
C ASP A 351 -0.37 -1.40 -11.05
N SER A 352 0.27 -0.29 -11.47
CA SER A 352 -0.38 0.90 -12.03
C SER A 352 -1.00 0.65 -13.42
N GLY A 353 -2.02 -0.22 -13.47
CA GLY A 353 -2.83 -0.49 -14.66
C GLY A 353 -2.14 -1.33 -15.74
N LYS A 354 -0.98 -1.92 -15.44
CA LYS A 354 -0.38 -3.00 -16.24
C LYS A 354 -0.46 -4.30 -15.47
N TRP A 355 -0.38 -5.40 -16.21
CA TRP A 355 -0.53 -6.75 -15.70
C TRP A 355 0.37 -7.03 -14.47
N PRO A 356 -0.20 -7.40 -13.31
CA PRO A 356 0.54 -7.83 -12.13
C PRO A 356 1.39 -9.05 -12.41
N SER A 357 2.59 -9.13 -11.85
CA SER A 357 3.02 -10.44 -11.38
C SER A 357 1.95 -10.91 -10.39
N SER A 358 1.33 -12.07 -10.60
CA SER A 358 0.33 -12.72 -9.73
C SER A 358 0.81 -13.01 -8.29
N ASP A 359 1.94 -12.43 -7.90
CA ASP A 359 2.67 -12.65 -6.67
C ASP A 359 2.41 -11.58 -5.61
N GLY A 360 1.84 -10.43 -6.02
CA GLY A 360 1.36 -9.39 -5.13
C GLY A 360 0.35 -9.94 -4.13
N GLY A 361 0.50 -9.59 -2.86
CA GLY A 361 -0.26 -10.26 -1.82
C GLY A 361 -1.58 -9.61 -1.45
N CYS A 362 -1.82 -8.33 -1.78
CA CYS A 362 -3.20 -7.82 -1.78
C CYS A 362 -4.04 -8.58 -2.82
N PHE A 363 -3.45 -8.87 -3.98
CA PHE A 363 -4.12 -9.60 -5.05
C PHE A 363 -4.38 -11.06 -4.67
N LYS A 364 -3.45 -11.71 -3.94
CA LYS A 364 -3.71 -13.03 -3.34
C LYS A 364 -4.85 -13.01 -2.33
N ASP A 365 -4.91 -11.98 -1.48
CA ASP A 365 -6.02 -11.81 -0.53
C ASP A 365 -7.35 -11.62 -1.28
N TYR A 366 -7.35 -10.85 -2.36
CA TYR A 366 -8.52 -10.72 -3.25
C TYR A 366 -8.97 -12.08 -3.80
N ILE A 367 -8.07 -12.84 -4.42
CA ILE A 367 -8.37 -14.16 -5.01
C ILE A 367 -8.87 -15.14 -3.94
N SER A 368 -8.41 -15.03 -2.69
CA SER A 368 -8.87 -15.88 -1.59
C SER A 368 -10.36 -15.69 -1.25
N LYS A 369 -10.90 -14.50 -1.48
CA LYS A 369 -12.32 -14.18 -1.30
C LYS A 369 -13.10 -14.36 -2.59
N ARG A 370 -12.54 -13.91 -3.72
CA ARG A 370 -13.15 -13.97 -5.05
C ARG A 370 -12.32 -14.90 -5.95
N PRO A 371 -12.55 -16.22 -5.88
CA PRO A 371 -11.77 -17.18 -6.65
C PRO A 371 -12.00 -17.02 -8.16
N ILE A 372 -11.01 -17.44 -8.93
CA ILE A 372 -11.02 -17.41 -10.39
C ILE A 372 -12.21 -18.23 -10.91
N ASN A 373 -12.85 -17.75 -11.98
CA ASN A 373 -13.82 -18.55 -12.71
C ASN A 373 -13.12 -19.73 -13.41
N ASN A 374 -13.49 -20.96 -13.06
CA ASN A 374 -12.94 -22.17 -13.66
C ASN A 374 -13.49 -22.48 -15.07
N GLY A 375 -14.34 -21.59 -15.62
CA GLY A 375 -14.93 -21.77 -16.94
C GLY A 375 -16.07 -22.80 -16.95
N ASN A 376 -16.76 -22.99 -15.83
CA ASN A 376 -17.85 -23.95 -15.71
C ASN A 376 -18.93 -23.67 -16.77
N GLY A 377 -19.18 -24.64 -17.65
CA GLY A 377 -20.15 -24.55 -18.74
C GLY A 377 -19.67 -23.83 -20.01
N CYS A 378 -18.43 -23.36 -20.06
CA CYS A 378 -17.85 -22.74 -21.26
C CYS A 378 -17.44 -23.81 -22.29
N GLU A 379 -17.74 -23.59 -23.56
CA GLU A 379 -17.23 -24.42 -24.66
C GLU A 379 -15.72 -24.27 -24.78
N GLN A 380 -14.97 -25.37 -24.99
CA GLN A 380 -13.57 -25.31 -25.41
C GLN A 380 -13.51 -25.22 -26.94
N ASN A 381 -12.81 -24.21 -27.47
CA ASN A 381 -12.72 -23.93 -28.91
C ASN A 381 -14.10 -23.74 -29.61
N PRO A 382 -14.88 -22.72 -29.18
CA PRO A 382 -16.26 -22.43 -29.60
C PRO A 382 -16.47 -21.74 -30.97
#